data_AF-G1FG51-F1
#
_entry.id   AF-G1FG51-F1
#
_cell.length_a   1.000
_cell.length_b   1.000
_cell.length_c   1.000
_cell.angle_alpha   90.00
_cell.angle_beta   90.00
_cell.angle_gamma   90.00
#
_symmetry.space_group_name_H-M   'P 1'
#
loop_
_entity.id
_entity.type
_entity.pdbx_description
1 polymer ?
#
loop_
_entity_poly.entity_id
_entity_poly.type
_entity_poly.pdbx_seq_one_letter_code
_entity_poly.pdbx_strand_id
1 'polypeptide(L)' 'MHMKRERRVAAVNKFREKRKERNFGKKVRYQSRKRLAEQRPRVRGQFVRQPPPPAAVER' A
#
# COMPACT_ATOMS: atom_id res chain seq x y z
N MET A 1 -10.45 2.28 -40.39
CA MET A 1 -9.16 1.69 -39.99
C MET A 1 -8.21 2.67 -39.28
N HIS A 2 -8.24 3.98 -39.59
CA HIS A 2 -7.38 5.01 -38.97
C HIS A 2 -7.53 5.14 -37.44
N MET A 3 -8.76 5.19 -36.93
CA MET A 3 -9.04 5.28 -35.49
C MET A 3 -8.44 4.14 -34.66
N LYS A 4 -8.31 2.92 -35.21
CA LYS A 4 -7.68 1.79 -34.51
C LYS A 4 -6.15 1.98 -34.39
N ARG A 5 -5.51 2.55 -35.42
CA ARG A 5 -4.07 2.83 -35.44
C ARG A 5 -3.72 3.96 -34.46
N GLU A 6 -4.49 5.03 -34.46
CA GLU A 6 -4.30 6.18 -33.55
C GLU A 6 -4.45 5.77 -32.08
N ARG A 7 -5.49 5.01 -31.74
CA ARG A 7 -5.68 4.46 -30.38
C ARG A 7 -4.49 3.61 -29.93
N ARG A 8 -3.93 2.80 -30.84
CA ARG A 8 -2.73 1.99 -30.55
C ARG A 8 -1.51 2.86 -30.29
N VAL A 9 -1.26 3.86 -31.12
CA VAL A 9 -0.12 4.78 -30.96
C VAL A 9 -0.24 5.54 -29.63
N ALA A 10 -1.42 6.06 -29.31
CA ALA A 10 -1.68 6.74 -28.04
C ALA A 10 -1.45 5.83 -26.82
N ALA A 11 -1.93 4.57 -26.89
CA ALA A 11 -1.72 3.59 -25.82
C ALA A 11 -0.23 3.23 -25.63
N VAL A 12 0.52 3.07 -26.74
CA VAL A 12 1.95 2.77 -26.70
C VAL A 12 2.75 3.94 -26.12
N ASN A 13 2.42 5.18 -26.49
CA ASN A 13 3.08 6.37 -25.94
C ASN A 13 2.84 6.48 -24.43
N LYS A 14 1.58 6.35 -24.00
CA LYS A 14 1.21 6.33 -22.57
C LYS A 14 1.94 5.23 -21.80
N PHE A 15 2.13 4.06 -22.40
CA PHE A 15 2.91 2.97 -21.79
C PHE A 15 4.38 3.35 -21.61
N ARG A 16 5.01 3.94 -22.64
CA ARG A 16 6.42 4.37 -22.61
C ARG A 16 6.64 5.47 -21.57
N GLU A 17 5.76 6.45 -21.49
CA GLU A 17 5.77 7.52 -20.48
C GLU A 17 5.65 6.93 -19.06
N LYS A 18 4.62 6.12 -18.81
CA LYS A 18 4.45 5.43 -17.52
C LYS A 18 5.63 4.54 -17.15
N ARG A 19 6.33 3.95 -18.12
CA ARG A 19 7.52 3.13 -17.88
C ARG A 19 8.69 3.97 -17.37
N LYS A 20 8.88 5.18 -17.91
CA LYS A 20 9.91 6.13 -17.44
C LYS A 20 9.61 6.63 -16.03
N GLU A 21 8.34 6.81 -15.69
CA GLU A 21 7.89 7.32 -14.37
C GLU A 21 7.73 6.23 -13.29
N ARG A 22 8.13 4.98 -13.55
CA ARG A 22 8.00 3.91 -12.56
C ARG A 22 8.83 4.22 -11.32
N ASN A 23 8.17 4.22 -10.17
CA ASN A 23 8.83 4.33 -8.89
C ASN A 23 9.11 2.93 -8.33
N PHE A 24 10.40 2.59 -8.18
CA PHE A 24 10.87 1.34 -7.57
C PHE A 24 11.21 1.47 -6.08
N GLY A 25 11.14 2.69 -5.55
CA GLY A 25 11.37 2.97 -4.14
C GLY A 25 10.20 2.48 -3.28
N LYS A 26 10.49 2.23 -2.01
CA LYS A 26 9.46 1.86 -1.04
C LYS A 26 8.59 3.07 -0.69
N LYS A 27 7.46 3.22 -1.39
CA LYS A 27 6.48 4.28 -1.11
C LYS A 27 5.40 3.79 -0.14
N VAL A 28 5.32 4.39 1.03
CA VAL A 28 4.19 4.20 1.96
C VAL A 28 3.04 5.11 1.52
N ARG A 29 1.97 4.52 0.97
CA ARG A 29 0.80 5.29 0.50
C ARG A 29 -0.11 5.76 1.64
N TYR A 30 -0.28 4.94 2.68
CA TYR A 30 -1.19 5.21 3.79
C TYR A 30 -0.43 5.33 5.11
N GLN A 31 -0.15 6.56 5.51
CA GLN A 31 0.61 6.83 6.74
C GLN A 31 -0.14 6.40 8.00
N SER A 32 -1.48 6.47 8.01
CA SER A 32 -2.31 5.96 9.12
C SER A 32 -2.05 4.47 9.38
N ARG A 33 -2.03 3.64 8.33
CA ARG A 33 -1.77 2.19 8.45
C ARG A 33 -0.33 1.90 8.90
N LYS A 34 0.64 2.70 8.46
CA LYS A 34 2.04 2.60 8.91
C LYS A 34 2.15 2.84 10.41
N ARG A 35 1.57 3.96 10.90
CA ARG A 35 1.56 4.31 12.32
C ARG A 35 0.94 3.21 13.18
N LEU A 36 -0.21 2.67 12.76
CA LEU A 36 -0.84 1.56 13.49
C LEU A 36 0.06 0.31 13.51
N ALA A 37 0.68 -0.05 12.39
CA ALA A 37 1.57 -1.22 12.30
C ALA A 37 2.88 -1.06 13.09
N GLU A 38 3.33 0.17 13.32
CA GLU A 38 4.48 0.51 14.17
C GLU A 38 4.11 0.39 15.66
N GLN A 39 2.88 0.73 16.04
CA GLN A 39 2.40 0.65 17.44
C GLN A 39 2.01 -0.77 17.89
N ARG A 40 1.65 -1.66 16.96
CA ARG A 40 1.17 -3.01 17.32
C ARG A 40 2.28 -3.88 17.91
N PRO A 41 1.99 -4.67 18.97
CA PRO A 41 2.97 -5.56 19.60
C PRO A 41 3.40 -6.67 18.63
N ARG A 42 4.68 -7.03 18.68
CA ARG A 42 5.27 -8.09 17.85
C ARG A 42 6.10 -9.07 18.65
N VAL A 43 6.06 -10.34 18.26
CA VAL A 43 6.96 -11.40 18.73
C VAL A 43 7.57 -12.05 17.49
N ARG A 44 8.90 -12.04 17.38
CA ARG A 44 9.63 -12.55 16.19
C ARG A 44 9.11 -11.99 14.86
N GLY A 45 8.73 -10.70 14.85
CA GLY A 45 8.20 -10.00 13.68
C GLY A 45 6.70 -10.19 13.40
N GLN A 46 6.05 -11.15 14.04
CA GLN A 46 4.62 -11.43 13.88
C GLN A 46 3.78 -10.58 14.83
N PHE A 47 2.62 -10.11 14.38
CA PHE A 47 1.68 -9.42 15.27
C PHE A 47 1.04 -10.40 16.24
N VAL A 48 1.00 -10.04 17.52
CA VAL A 48 0.31 -10.84 18.55
C VAL A 48 -1.02 -10.19 18.93
N ARG A 49 -1.96 -11.02 19.40
CA ARG A 49 -3.19 -10.51 20.05
C ARG A 49 -2.81 -10.06 21.46
N GLN A 50 -3.26 -8.88 21.84
CA GLN A 50 -3.27 -8.54 23.26
C GLN A 50 -4.30 -9.43 23.95
N PRO A 51 -3.99 -10.00 25.13
CA PRO A 51 -5.03 -10.59 25.95
C PRO A 51 -6.10 -9.52 26.21
N PRO A 52 -7.39 -9.91 26.31
CA PRO A 52 -8.40 -8.96 26.73
C PRO A 52 -7.95 -8.30 28.04
N PRO A 53 -8.15 -6.98 28.20
CA PRO A 53 -7.85 -6.34 29.47
C PRO A 53 -8.56 -7.11 30.58
N PRO A 54 -7.91 -7.33 31.74
CA PRO A 54 -8.56 -8.00 32.86
C PRO A 54 -9.87 -7.26 33.11
N ALA A 55 -10.98 -8.01 33.15
CA ALA A 55 -12.33 -7.47 33.30
C ALA A 55 -12.28 -6.31 34.28
N ALA A 56 -12.73 -5.12 33.84
CA ALA A 56 -12.74 -3.93 34.67
C ALA A 56 -13.35 -4.31 36.01
N VAL A 57 -12.50 -4.39 37.04
CA VAL A 57 -12.95 -4.53 38.41
C VAL A 57 -13.51 -3.16 38.74
N GLU A 58 -14.79 -2.98 38.45
CA GLU A 58 -15.60 -1.88 38.97
C GLU A 58 -15.43 -1.89 40.48
N ARG A 59 -14.92 -0.78 41.02
CA ARG A 59 -15.00 -0.41 42.43
C ARG A 59 -15.92 0.79 42.52
#